data_AF-A0A2T3MQR3-F1
#
_entry.id   AF-A0A2T3MQR3-F1
#
_cell.length_a   1.000
_cell.length_b   1.000
_cell.length_c   1.000
_cell.angle_alpha   90.00
_cell.angle_beta   90.00
_cell.angle_gamma   90.00
#
_symmetry.space_group_name_H-M   'P 1'
#
loop_
_entity.id
_entity.type
_entity.pdbx_description
1 polymer ?
#
loop_
_entity_poly.entity_id
_entity_poly.type
_entity_poly.pdbx_seq_one_letter_code
_entity_poly.pdbx_strand_id
1 'polypeptide(L)'
;MSLVENLKEHSEELGNGVEKKRVSDLEARLTISIPKDFTEYLFELNYAEVFGDPIYGIHPDDEVLDLYSQNKNMEHFRYGFLEVFANDIDGVIYIRPDTGAVYNANFGRPIANSFTEFVEMLLSEGS
;
A
#
# COMPACT_ATOMS: atom_id res chain seq x y z
N MET A 1 -14.95 5.54 -7.19
CA MET A 1 -15.21 4.07 -7.16
C MET A 1 -14.57 3.54 -5.89
N SER A 2 -14.68 2.25 -5.55
CA SER A 2 -13.82 1.70 -4.49
C SER A 2 -12.39 1.50 -5.02
N LEU A 3 -11.39 1.54 -4.12
CA LEU A 3 -9.99 1.24 -4.46
C LEU A 3 -9.86 -0.08 -5.22
N VAL A 4 -10.54 -1.12 -4.76
CA VAL A 4 -10.50 -2.46 -5.36
C VAL A 4 -11.08 -2.47 -6.77
N GLU A 5 -12.16 -1.73 -7.02
CA GLU A 5 -12.72 -1.60 -8.38
C GLU A 5 -11.75 -0.90 -9.32
N ASN A 6 -11.17 0.24 -8.88
CA ASN A 6 -10.17 0.98 -9.67
C ASN A 6 -8.97 0.09 -10.05
N LEU A 7 -8.45 -0.66 -9.08
CA LEU A 7 -7.32 -1.56 -9.31
C LEU A 7 -7.69 -2.74 -10.23
N LYS A 8 -8.90 -3.30 -10.12
CA LYS A 8 -9.36 -4.38 -11.00
C LYS A 8 -9.52 -3.94 -12.46
N GLU A 9 -9.86 -2.67 -12.69
CA GLU A 9 -10.00 -2.13 -14.05
C GLU A 9 -8.66 -1.82 -14.70
N HIS A 10 -7.65 -1.46 -13.89
CA HIS A 10 -6.37 -0.97 -14.40
C HIS A 10 -5.24 -2.02 -14.37
N SER A 11 -5.23 -2.92 -13.40
CA SER A 11 -4.14 -3.87 -13.21
C SER A 11 -4.20 -5.01 -14.21
N GLU A 12 -3.08 -5.33 -14.86
CA GLU A 12 -2.98 -6.49 -15.77
C GLU A 12 -3.02 -7.81 -15.00
N GLU A 13 -2.36 -7.83 -13.84
CA GLU A 13 -2.32 -8.98 -12.94
C GLU A 13 -3.00 -8.66 -11.60
N LEU A 14 -3.75 -9.62 -11.06
CA LEU A 14 -4.45 -9.50 -9.79
C LEU A 14 -4.10 -10.68 -8.90
N GLY A 15 -3.87 -10.38 -7.62
CA GLY A 15 -3.68 -11.40 -6.60
C GLY A 15 -4.98 -12.01 -6.12
N ASN A 16 -4.81 -12.84 -5.09
CA ASN A 16 -5.90 -13.31 -4.26
C ASN A 16 -5.75 -12.66 -2.89
N GLY A 17 -6.83 -12.03 -2.43
CA GLY A 17 -6.90 -11.45 -1.11
C GLY A 17 -6.58 -12.43 0.03
N VAL A 18 -6.23 -11.88 1.19
CA VAL A 18 -5.84 -12.65 2.36
C VAL A 18 -6.88 -12.63 3.47
N GLU A 19 -6.90 -13.69 4.28
CA GLU A 19 -7.79 -13.77 5.43
C GLU A 19 -7.49 -12.67 6.46
N LYS A 20 -8.55 -12.21 7.15
CA LYS A 20 -8.45 -11.23 8.23
C LYS A 20 -7.35 -11.51 9.25
N LYS A 21 -7.15 -12.78 9.59
CA LYS A 21 -6.11 -13.21 10.52
C LYS A 21 -4.71 -12.78 10.07
N ARG A 22 -4.39 -12.90 8.78
CA ARG A 22 -3.06 -12.54 8.24
C ARG A 22 -2.79 -11.04 8.38
N VAL A 23 -3.80 -10.21 8.14
CA VAL A 23 -3.68 -8.75 8.34
C VAL A 23 -3.52 -8.42 9.82
N SER A 24 -4.31 -9.03 10.71
CA SER A 24 -4.15 -8.82 12.16
C SER A 24 -2.79 -9.30 12.69
N ASP A 25 -2.25 -10.40 12.16
CA ASP A 25 -0.91 -10.88 12.50
C ASP A 25 0.17 -9.90 12.01
N LEU A 26 0.02 -9.30 10.83
CA LEU A 26 0.92 -8.25 10.33
C LEU A 26 0.86 -6.99 11.22
N GLU A 27 -0.33 -6.50 11.53
CA GLU A 27 -0.57 -5.36 12.42
C GLU A 27 0.09 -5.57 13.79
N ALA A 28 -0.06 -6.77 14.37
CA ALA A 28 0.57 -7.12 15.64
C ALA A 28 2.10 -7.18 15.55
N ARG A 29 2.65 -7.73 14.47
CA ARG A 29 4.11 -7.82 14.25
C ARG A 29 4.76 -6.46 14.04
N LEU A 30 4.05 -5.54 13.40
CA LEU A 30 4.50 -4.17 13.14
C LEU A 30 4.09 -3.18 14.23
N THR A 31 3.19 -3.56 15.14
CA THR A 31 2.63 -2.68 16.18
C THR A 31 1.95 -1.44 15.59
N ILE A 32 1.15 -1.64 14.54
CA ILE A 32 0.38 -0.58 13.84
C ILE A 32 -1.07 -1.03 13.65
N SER A 33 -1.90 -0.11 13.17
CA SER A 33 -3.22 -0.44 12.60
C SER A 33 -3.24 0.01 11.15
N ILE A 34 -3.52 -0.90 10.23
CA ILE A 34 -3.52 -0.60 8.80
C ILE A 34 -4.82 0.16 8.46
N PRO A 35 -4.76 1.24 7.67
CA PRO A 35 -5.96 1.97 7.27
C PRO A 35 -6.99 1.09 6.57
N LYS A 36 -8.26 1.47 6.70
CA LYS A 36 -9.41 0.67 6.26
C LYS A 36 -9.37 0.36 4.76
N ASP A 37 -9.06 1.35 3.93
CA ASP A 37 -8.99 1.19 2.47
C ASP A 37 -7.85 0.25 2.06
N PHE A 38 -6.68 0.39 2.66
CA PHE A 38 -5.56 -0.51 2.40
C PHE A 38 -5.85 -1.94 2.91
N THR A 39 -6.57 -2.07 4.03
CA THR A 39 -7.04 -3.36 4.54
C THR A 39 -8.03 -4.02 3.57
N GLU A 40 -8.93 -3.26 2.95
CA GLU A 40 -9.85 -3.76 1.91
C GLU A 40 -9.07 -4.27 0.69
N TYR A 41 -8.03 -3.55 0.26
CA TYR A 41 -7.11 -4.03 -0.79
C TYR A 41 -6.45 -5.37 -0.40
N LEU A 42 -5.96 -5.51 0.83
CA LEU A 42 -5.34 -6.76 1.30
C LEU A 42 -6.35 -7.93 1.33
N PHE A 43 -7.60 -7.67 1.72
CA PHE A 43 -8.63 -8.72 1.81
C PHE A 43 -9.17 -9.18 0.46
N GLU A 44 -9.17 -8.31 -0.54
CA GLU A 44 -9.77 -8.59 -1.84
C GLU A 44 -8.72 -8.99 -2.88
N LEU A 45 -7.55 -8.35 -2.87
CA LEU A 45 -6.55 -8.47 -3.92
C LEU A 45 -5.21 -8.98 -3.39
N ASN A 46 -4.66 -8.37 -2.33
CA ASN A 46 -3.31 -8.62 -1.79
C ASN A 46 -2.15 -8.50 -2.80
N TYR A 47 -2.44 -8.26 -4.07
CA TYR A 47 -1.54 -7.92 -5.15
C TYR A 47 -2.37 -7.23 -6.24
N ALA A 48 -1.86 -6.11 -6.73
CA ALA A 48 -2.33 -5.39 -7.90
C ALA A 48 -1.21 -4.44 -8.32
N GLU A 49 -1.31 -3.90 -9.51
CA GLU A 49 -0.33 -3.02 -10.11
C GLU A 49 -0.94 -1.68 -10.49
N VAL A 50 -0.12 -0.64 -10.43
CA VAL A 50 -0.44 0.68 -10.97
C VAL A 50 0.66 0.99 -11.99
N PHE A 51 0.27 1.08 -13.26
CA PHE A 51 1.16 1.23 -14.42
C PHE A 51 2.27 0.16 -14.53
N GLY A 52 1.98 -1.07 -14.09
CA GLY A 52 2.91 -2.20 -14.11
C GLY A 52 3.82 -2.29 -12.88
N ASP A 53 3.75 -1.33 -11.96
CA ASP A 53 4.47 -1.37 -10.69
C ASP A 53 3.60 -1.98 -9.59
N PRO A 54 4.12 -2.91 -8.78
CA PRO A 54 3.32 -3.65 -7.82
C PRO A 54 3.05 -2.88 -6.53
N ILE A 55 1.81 -2.94 -6.05
CA ILE A 55 1.44 -2.55 -4.69
C ILE A 55 1.81 -3.69 -3.74
N TYR A 56 2.44 -3.34 -2.61
CA TYR A 56 2.93 -4.32 -1.64
C TYR A 56 1.78 -4.98 -0.88
N GLY A 57 1.94 -6.27 -0.61
CA GLY A 57 0.96 -7.12 0.07
C GLY A 57 1.58 -7.93 1.20
N ILE A 58 0.92 -9.03 1.58
CA ILE A 58 1.46 -9.99 2.55
C ILE A 58 1.97 -11.23 1.80
N HIS A 59 3.28 -11.27 1.55
CA HIS A 59 3.94 -12.27 0.71
C HIS A 59 5.21 -12.79 1.39
N PRO A 60 5.12 -13.59 2.46
CA PRO A 60 6.29 -13.98 3.26
C PRO A 60 7.39 -14.73 2.49
N ASP A 61 7.07 -15.22 1.29
CA ASP A 61 8.00 -15.91 0.38
C ASP A 61 8.63 -14.98 -0.68
N ASP A 62 8.21 -13.71 -0.74
CA ASP A 62 8.71 -12.67 -1.63
C ASP A 62 9.01 -11.38 -0.85
N GLU A 63 10.26 -11.22 -0.44
CA GLU A 63 10.70 -10.07 0.36
C GLU A 63 10.48 -8.73 -0.34
N VAL A 64 10.46 -8.69 -1.69
CA VAL A 64 10.30 -7.44 -2.47
C VAL A 64 8.89 -6.90 -2.35
N LEU A 65 7.89 -7.78 -2.31
CA LEU A 65 6.48 -7.42 -2.25
C LEU A 65 5.88 -7.47 -0.84
N ASP A 66 6.59 -8.06 0.12
CA ASP A 66 6.10 -8.27 1.48
C ASP A 66 6.19 -7.01 2.34
N LEU A 67 5.04 -6.51 2.77
CA LEU A 67 4.91 -5.35 3.64
C LEU A 67 5.73 -5.47 4.92
N TYR A 68 5.81 -6.66 5.52
CA TYR A 68 6.62 -6.82 6.72
C TYR A 68 8.10 -6.65 6.41
N SER A 69 8.59 -7.29 5.35
CA SER A 69 10.00 -7.29 4.97
C SER A 69 10.47 -5.91 4.50
N GLN A 70 9.65 -5.19 3.74
CA GLN A 70 9.93 -3.83 3.27
C GLN A 70 9.90 -2.77 4.37
N ASN A 71 9.32 -3.06 5.55
CA ASN A 71 9.15 -2.06 6.60
C ASN A 71 9.90 -2.38 7.90
N LYS A 72 10.07 -3.67 8.23
CA LYS A 72 10.68 -4.06 9.49
C LYS A 72 12.11 -3.53 9.57
N ASN A 73 12.41 -2.84 10.66
CA ASN A 73 13.72 -2.24 10.98
C ASN A 73 14.16 -1.07 10.09
N MET A 74 13.36 -0.70 9.08
CA MET A 74 13.66 0.40 8.17
C MET A 74 13.50 1.76 8.86
N GLU A 75 14.23 2.77 8.39
CA GLU A 75 14.26 4.08 9.01
C GLU A 75 12.91 4.81 8.90
N HIS A 76 12.27 4.78 7.73
CA HIS A 76 10.93 5.37 7.51
C HIS A 76 9.89 4.81 8.49
N PHE A 77 9.96 3.51 8.75
CA PHE A 77 9.04 2.83 9.66
C PHE A 77 9.22 3.30 11.11
N ARG A 78 10.45 3.59 11.54
CA ARG A 78 10.71 4.18 12.86
C ARG A 78 10.11 5.57 13.03
N TYR A 79 9.89 6.28 11.92
CA TYR A 79 9.21 7.58 11.91
C TYR A 79 7.69 7.48 11.69
N GLY A 80 7.13 6.26 11.68
CA GLY A 80 5.70 6.02 11.59
C GLY A 80 5.13 5.94 10.17
N PHE A 81 5.98 5.67 9.18
CA PHE A 81 5.58 5.51 7.78
C PHE A 81 5.64 4.04 7.36
N LEU A 82 4.57 3.56 6.73
CA LEU A 82 4.48 2.23 6.13
C LEU A 82 4.68 2.38 4.62
N GLU A 83 5.78 1.88 4.08
CA GLU A 83 6.01 1.78 2.65
C GLU A 83 5.09 0.73 2.03
N VAL A 84 4.41 1.10 0.95
CA VAL A 84 3.37 0.27 0.31
C VAL A 84 3.47 0.16 -1.20
N PHE A 85 4.29 0.99 -1.83
CA PHE A 85 4.41 1.08 -3.29
C PHE A 85 5.67 1.86 -3.63
N ALA A 86 6.35 1.49 -4.72
CA ALA A 86 7.46 2.24 -5.26
C ALA A 86 7.49 2.09 -6.78
N ASN A 87 7.70 3.19 -7.48
CA ASN A 87 7.89 3.21 -8.93
C ASN A 87 8.96 4.24 -9.34
N ASP A 88 9.31 4.25 -10.63
CA ASP A 88 10.31 5.17 -11.18
C ASP A 88 9.79 6.63 -11.32
N ILE A 89 8.47 6.84 -11.32
CA ILE A 89 7.84 8.13 -11.61
C ILE A 89 7.59 8.94 -10.33
N ASP A 90 6.88 8.34 -9.37
CA ASP A 90 6.47 8.94 -8.09
C ASP A 90 7.45 8.64 -6.96
N GLY A 91 8.34 7.66 -7.17
CA GLY A 91 9.29 7.18 -6.17
C GLY A 91 8.62 6.30 -5.13
N VAL A 92 9.18 6.28 -3.93
CA VAL A 92 8.65 5.47 -2.82
C VAL A 92 7.48 6.17 -2.15
N ILE A 93 6.38 5.43 -1.99
CA ILE A 93 5.12 5.88 -1.42
C ILE A 93 4.86 5.20 -0.09
N TYR A 94 4.45 6.03 0.87
CA TYR A 94 4.23 5.65 2.24
C TYR A 94 2.82 6.01 2.71
N ILE A 95 2.24 5.18 3.54
CA ILE A 95 1.03 5.45 4.30
C ILE A 95 1.41 5.72 5.75
N ARG A 96 0.81 6.74 6.36
CA ARG A 96 0.90 6.95 7.80
C ARG A 96 -0.23 6.17 8.49
N PRO A 97 0.03 5.08 9.25
CA PRO A 97 -1.04 4.18 9.69
C PRO A 97 -2.07 4.81 10.65
N ASP A 98 -1.67 5.81 11.44
CA ASP A 98 -2.55 6.51 12.39
C ASP A 98 -3.56 7.47 11.73
N THR A 99 -3.25 8.00 10.55
CA THR A 99 -4.12 8.95 9.83
C THR A 99 -4.65 8.44 8.50
N GLY A 100 -4.02 7.42 7.91
CA GLY A 100 -4.28 6.98 6.54
C GLY A 100 -3.70 7.87 5.45
N ALA A 101 -3.06 8.98 5.81
CA ALA A 101 -2.53 9.92 4.84
C ALA A 101 -1.31 9.36 4.11
N VAL A 102 -1.19 9.69 2.81
CA VAL A 102 -0.16 9.18 1.91
C VAL A 102 0.94 10.23 1.72
N TYR A 103 2.19 9.79 1.67
CA TYR A 103 3.38 10.62 1.54
C TYR A 103 4.33 10.04 0.49
N ASN A 104 5.10 10.90 -0.15
CA ASN A 104 6.30 10.49 -0.89
C ASN A 104 7.55 10.61 0.02
N ALA A 105 8.72 10.24 -0.52
CA ALA A 105 9.99 10.24 0.20
C ALA A 105 10.45 11.59 0.78
N ASN A 106 9.81 12.71 0.45
CA ASN A 106 10.11 14.01 1.05
C ASN A 106 9.47 14.19 2.44
N PHE A 107 8.45 13.40 2.79
CA PHE A 107 7.73 13.43 4.08
C PHE A 107 7.18 14.82 4.54
N GLY A 108 7.25 15.86 3.70
CA GLY A 108 6.96 17.23 4.11
C GLY A 108 5.47 17.52 4.32
N ARG A 109 4.61 17.04 3.41
CA ARG A 109 3.16 17.13 3.48
C ARG A 109 2.53 15.89 2.85
N PRO A 110 1.33 15.49 3.28
CA PRO A 110 0.61 14.42 2.62
C PRO A 110 0.30 14.81 1.18
N ILE A 111 0.48 13.87 0.26
CA ILE A 111 0.13 14.00 -1.17
C ILE A 111 -1.30 13.55 -1.45
N ALA A 112 -1.88 12.74 -0.56
CA ALA A 112 -3.29 12.36 -0.54
C ALA A 112 -3.74 12.06 0.91
N ASN A 113 -5.04 12.13 1.19
CA ASN A 113 -5.59 11.85 2.52
C ASN A 113 -5.88 10.36 2.76
N SER A 114 -5.89 9.55 1.69
CA SER A 114 -6.06 8.10 1.75
C SER A 114 -5.33 7.42 0.58
N PHE A 115 -5.12 6.11 0.66
CA PHE A 115 -4.51 5.37 -0.45
C PHE A 115 -5.47 5.27 -1.65
N THR A 116 -6.78 5.22 -1.38
CA THR A 116 -7.81 5.32 -2.41
C THR A 116 -7.67 6.62 -3.21
N GLU A 117 -7.58 7.76 -2.53
CA GLU A 117 -7.42 9.07 -3.18
C GLU A 117 -6.12 9.14 -3.99
N PHE A 118 -5.02 8.60 -3.45
CA PHE A 118 -3.75 8.53 -4.16
C PHE A 118 -3.85 7.74 -5.48
N VAL A 119 -4.44 6.54 -5.45
CA VAL A 119 -4.63 5.74 -6.66
C VAL A 119 -5.57 6.43 -7.65
N GLU A 120 -6.66 7.04 -7.19
CA GLU A 120 -7.56 7.81 -8.06
C GLU A 120 -6.84 8.99 -8.75
N MET A 121 -5.96 9.69 -8.03
CA MET A 121 -5.12 10.75 -8.61
C MET A 121 -4.21 10.19 -9.72
N LEU A 122 -3.47 9.11 -9.43
CA LEU A 122 -2.57 8.48 -10.42
C LEU A 122 -3.30 8.05 -11.68
N LEU A 123 -4.46 7.40 -11.53
CA LEU A 123 -5.24 6.91 -12.67
C LEU A 123 -5.86 8.07 -13.48
N SER A 124 -6.19 9.19 -12.82
CA SER A 124 -6.73 10.37 -13.50
C SER A 124 -5.70 11.15 -14.31
N GLU A 125 -4.43 11.15 -13.90
CA GLU A 125 -3.34 11.84 -14.60
C GLU A 125 -2.79 11.03 -15.79
N GLY A 126 -2.99 9.71 -15.80
CA GLY A 126 -2.60 8.81 -16.89
C GLY A 126 -3.66 8.57 -17.97
N SER A 127 -4.83 9.22 -17.89
CA SER A 127 -5.98 9.07 -18.80
C SER A 127 -6.04 10.11 -19.92
#